data_AF-A0A6P0IQ39-F1
#
_entry.id   AF-A0A6P0IQ39-F1
#
_cell.length_a   1.000
_cell.length_b   1.000
_cell.length_c   1.000
_cell.angle_alpha   90.00
_cell.angle_beta   90.00
_cell.angle_gamma   90.00
#
_symmetry.space_group_name_H-M   'P 1'
#
loop_
_entity.id
_entity.type
_entity.pdbx_description
1 polymer ?
#
loop_
_entity_poly.entity_id
_entity_poly.type
_entity_poly.pdbx_seq_one_letter_code
_entity_poly.pdbx_strand_id
1 'polypeptide(L)' 'IPPGPNNPLGDRWIGFWTNGKNYIGFHGTTAEELVGQAVSHGCIRMLNKDVRDLFEKVAIGTPVIVKP' A
#
# COMPACT_ATOMS: atom_id res chain seq x y z
N ILE A 1 -9.18 10.42 -7.43
CA ILE A 1 -7.89 10.95 -7.94
C ILE A 1 -7.43 10.01 -9.04
N PRO A 2 -7.16 10.49 -10.26
CA PRO A 2 -6.68 9.64 -11.36
C PRO A 2 -5.27 9.07 -11.05
N PRO A 3 -4.85 7.99 -11.74
CA PRO A 3 -3.45 7.57 -11.72
C PRO A 3 -2.52 8.70 -12.17
N GLY A 4 -1.33 8.79 -11.57
CA GLY A 4 -0.31 9.77 -11.95
C GLY A 4 0.59 10.19 -10.78
N PRO A 5 1.61 11.04 -11.05
CA PRO A 5 2.65 11.40 -10.08
C PRO A 5 2.15 12.04 -8.77
N ASN A 6 0.93 12.61 -8.79
CA ASN A 6 0.33 13.27 -7.64
C ASN A 6 -0.66 12.39 -6.88
N ASN A 7 -0.80 11.11 -7.26
CA ASN A 7 -1.70 10.20 -6.56
C ASN A 7 -1.05 9.77 -5.24
N PRO A 8 -1.69 10.00 -4.07
CA PRO A 8 -1.10 9.67 -2.77
C PRO A 8 -0.87 8.16 -2.56
N LEU A 9 -1.45 7.30 -3.41
CA LEU A 9 -1.20 5.86 -3.41
C LEU A 9 0.12 5.47 -4.09
N GLY A 10 0.81 6.43 -4.72
CA GLY A 10 2.08 6.23 -5.40
C GLY A 10 1.97 5.27 -6.58
N ASP A 11 3.05 4.49 -6.78
CA ASP A 11 3.22 3.70 -8.00
C ASP A 11 2.36 2.44 -8.06
N ARG A 12 2.01 1.84 -6.90
CA ARG A 12 1.30 0.56 -6.81
C ARG A 12 0.35 0.52 -5.62
N TRP A 13 -0.71 -0.26 -5.76
CA TRP A 13 -1.66 -0.63 -4.70
C TRP A 13 -1.85 -2.15 -4.69
N ILE A 14 -1.72 -2.77 -3.51
CA ILE A 14 -1.91 -4.21 -3.30
C ILE A 14 -2.90 -4.39 -2.16
N GLY A 15 -4.15 -4.71 -2.49
CA GLY A 15 -5.19 -4.97 -1.50
C GLY A 15 -5.07 -6.39 -0.91
N PHE A 16 -5.18 -6.51 0.41
CA PHE A 16 -5.16 -7.82 1.08
C PHE A 16 -6.33 -8.05 2.05
N TRP A 17 -7.15 -7.03 2.33
CA TRP A 17 -8.34 -7.19 3.15
C TRP A 17 -9.45 -6.23 2.72
N THR A 18 -10.70 -6.70 2.80
CA THR A 18 -11.89 -5.86 2.60
C THR A 18 -13.08 -6.40 3.38
N ASN A 19 -14.00 -5.51 3.76
CA ASN A 19 -15.34 -5.85 4.25
C ASN A 19 -16.45 -5.50 3.23
N GLY A 20 -16.10 -5.29 1.96
CA GLY A 20 -17.00 -4.85 0.90
C GLY A 20 -17.22 -3.33 0.83
N LYS A 21 -16.90 -2.60 1.90
CA LYS A 21 -16.99 -1.12 1.96
C LYS A 21 -15.62 -0.46 2.07
N ASN A 22 -14.75 -1.02 2.91
CA ASN A 22 -13.41 -0.55 3.18
C ASN A 22 -12.39 -1.54 2.61
N TYR A 23 -11.21 -1.04 2.24
CA TYR A 23 -10.12 -1.83 1.70
C TYR A 23 -8.83 -1.47 2.44
N ILE A 24 -8.06 -2.49 2.79
CA ILE A 24 -6.73 -2.34 3.38
C ILE A 24 -5.72 -2.97 2.43
N GLY A 25 -4.60 -2.29 2.24
CA GLY A 25 -3.56 -2.70 1.33
C GLY A 25 -2.21 -2.09 1.63
N PHE A 26 -1.21 -2.57 0.90
CA PHE A 26 0.08 -1.94 0.74
C PHE A 26 -0.01 -0.91 -0.39
N HIS A 27 0.61 0.24 -0.22
CA HIS A 27 0.67 1.25 -1.27
C HIS A 27 1.95 2.07 -1.22
N GLY A 28 2.33 2.63 -2.37
CA GLY A 28 3.41 3.59 -2.47
C GLY A 28 3.01 4.95 -1.89
N THR A 29 3.86 5.96 -2.01
CA THR A 29 3.50 7.31 -1.58
C THR A 29 4.33 8.36 -2.29
N THR A 30 3.77 9.56 -2.43
CA THR A 30 4.51 10.76 -2.86
C THR A 30 5.09 11.52 -1.66
N ALA A 31 4.75 11.12 -0.43
CA ALA A 31 5.16 11.72 0.83
C ALA A 31 6.03 10.73 1.61
N GLU A 32 7.27 10.54 1.16
CA GLU A 32 8.21 9.55 1.68
C GLU A 32 8.56 9.79 3.16
N GLU A 33 8.53 11.05 3.61
CA GLU A 33 8.79 11.46 4.98
C GLU A 33 7.80 10.89 6.00
N LEU A 34 6.62 10.46 5.54
CA LEU A 34 5.56 9.87 6.36
C LEU A 34 5.68 8.34 6.48
N VAL A 35 6.61 7.69 5.78
CA VAL A 35 6.85 6.25 5.90
C VAL A 35 7.44 5.93 7.28
N GLY A 36 6.89 4.92 7.95
CA GLY A 36 7.31 4.53 9.31
C GLY A 36 6.61 5.29 10.45
N GLN A 37 5.76 6.28 10.13
CA GLN A 37 4.96 6.99 11.13
C GLN A 37 3.57 6.35 11.29
N ALA A 38 3.04 6.36 12.51
CA ALA A 38 1.70 5.86 12.83
C ALA A 38 0.58 6.86 12.44
N VAL A 39 0.62 7.32 11.19
CA VAL A 39 -0.30 8.35 10.64
C VAL A 39 -1.29 7.77 9.62
N SER A 40 -1.34 6.45 9.46
CA SER A 40 -2.26 5.80 8.53
C SER A 40 -3.56 5.38 9.22
N HIS A 41 -4.66 5.38 8.46
CA HIS A 41 -5.96 4.86 8.90
C HIS A 41 -6.05 3.32 8.71
N GLY A 42 -4.93 2.61 8.79
CA GLY A 42 -4.84 1.15 8.67
C GLY A 42 -4.18 0.61 7.38
N CYS A 43 -4.00 1.42 6.34
CA CYS A 43 -3.20 1.02 5.17
C CYS A 43 -1.69 1.10 5.47
N ILE A 44 -0.91 0.27 4.79
CA ILE A 44 0.54 0.23 4.96
C ILE A 44 1.18 1.05 3.84
N ARG A 45 1.80 2.16 4.22
CA ARG A 45 2.53 3.04 3.32
C ARG A 45 3.97 2.56 3.16
N MET A 46 4.45 2.49 1.93
CA MET A 46 5.79 2.06 1.57
C MET A 46 6.46 3.10 0.67
N LEU A 47 7.79 3.08 0.60
CA LEU A 47 8.51 3.79 -0.45
C LEU A 47 8.10 3.22 -1.81
N ASN A 48 8.08 4.06 -2.85
CA ASN A 48 7.68 3.62 -4.19
C ASN A 48 8.58 2.50 -4.73
N LYS A 49 9.88 2.50 -4.39
CA LYS A 49 10.77 1.39 -4.77
C LYS A 49 10.32 0.07 -4.12
N ASP A 50 10.00 0.09 -2.83
CA ASP A 50 9.73 -1.13 -2.07
C ASP A 50 8.36 -1.73 -2.44
N VAL A 51 7.35 -0.89 -2.69
CA VAL A 51 6.03 -1.39 -3.15
C VAL A 51 6.10 -1.97 -4.56
N ARG A 52 6.95 -1.42 -5.44
CA ARG A 52 7.19 -1.99 -6.78
C ARG A 52 7.85 -3.35 -6.65
N ASP A 53 8.90 -3.45 -5.83
CA ASP A 53 9.59 -4.73 -5.60
C ASP A 53 8.67 -5.80 -5.00
N LEU A 54 7.77 -5.40 -4.09
CA LEU A 54 6.76 -6.31 -3.54
C LEU A 54 5.74 -6.75 -4.60
N PHE A 55 5.26 -5.81 -5.41
CA PHE A 55 4.26 -6.06 -6.44
C PHE A 55 4.71 -7.14 -7.43
N GLU A 56 5.98 -7.13 -7.83
CA GLU A 56 6.54 -8.12 -8.76
C GLU A 56 6.78 -9.51 -8.12
N LYS A 57 6.73 -9.62 -6.78
CA LYS A 57 7.04 -10.86 -6.04
C LYS A 57 5.80 -11.60 -5.55
N VAL A 58 4.63 -10.96 -5.55
CA VAL A 58 3.40 -11.53 -5.00
C VAL A 58 2.37 -11.77 -6.09
N ALA A 59 1.47 -12.71 -5.84
CA ALA A 59 0.34 -13.00 -6.71
C ALA A 59 -0.97 -12.79 -5.96
N ILE A 60 -2.07 -12.69 -6.71
CA ILE A 60 -3.40 -12.72 -6.09
C ILE A 60 -3.56 -14.01 -5.30
N GLY A 61 -3.97 -13.89 -4.04
CA GLY A 61 -4.09 -15.01 -3.10
C GLY A 61 -2.86 -15.25 -2.23
N THR A 62 -1.75 -14.53 -2.41
CA THR A 62 -0.62 -14.57 -1.46
C THR A 62 -1.10 -14.20 -0.05
N PRO A 63 -0.93 -15.06 0.97
CA PRO A 63 -1.41 -14.78 2.32
C PRO A 63 -0.70 -13.59 2.97
N VAL A 64 -1.46 -12.75 3.66
CA VAL A 64 -0.94 -11.65 4.49
C VAL A 64 -1.32 -11.92 5.94
N ILE A 65 -0.31 -11.99 6.82
CA ILE A 65 -0.50 -12.22 8.26
C ILE A 65 -0.13 -10.92 8.98
N VAL A 66 -1.12 -10.28 9.62
CA VAL A 66 -0.92 -9.08 10.45
C VAL A 66 -0.74 -9.52 11.89
N LYS A 67 0.33 -9.06 12.55
CA LYS A 67 0.62 -9.33 13.96
C LYS A 67 0.64 -8.00 14.75
N PRO A 68 0.25 -8.02 16.04
CA PRO A 68 0.44 -6.88 16.94
C PRO A 68 1.92 -6.50 17.09
#